data_AF-A0A7K7XZH4-F1
#
_entry.id   AF-A0A7K7XZH4-F1
#
_cell.length_a   1.000
_cell.length_b   1.000
_cell.length_c   1.000
_cell.angle_alpha   90.00
_cell.angle_beta   90.00
_cell.angle_gamma   90.00
#
_symmetry.space_group_name_H-M   'P 1'
#
loop_
_entity.id
_entity.type
_entity.pdbx_description
1 polymer ?
#
loop_
_entity_poly.entity_id
_entity_poly.type
_entity_poly.pdbx_seq_one_letter_code
_entity_poly.pdbx_strand_id
1 'polypeptide(L)'
;VKLRAMALAFSLFTGPVNIVTDSAYAPNLVFCLDKAIASHVSNQVLSEVLLNLWNFIQSHMEPYFILHLRSHTNLPGFFVEGNAVADGLVSAVALGPIPNLKEQAVLSHQFFHQGHKALRQQFQLSHAEARSILASCPDCQGNYVPSFYGTNP
;
A
#
# COMPACT_ATOMS: atom_id res chain seq x y z
N VAL A 1 3.65 5.61 1.39
CA VAL A 1 3.16 5.35 0.01
C VAL A 1 2.16 6.41 -0.46
N LYS A 2 0.96 6.51 0.13
CA LYS A 2 -0.08 7.48 -0.31
C LYS A 2 0.42 8.95 -0.30
N LEU A 3 1.19 9.36 0.71
CA LEU A 3 1.80 10.71 0.75
C LEU A 3 2.81 10.98 -0.38
N ARG A 4 3.59 9.97 -0.76
CA ARG A 4 4.52 10.07 -1.89
C ARG A 4 3.77 10.20 -3.21
N ALA A 5 2.64 9.47 -3.36
CA ALA A 5 1.78 9.61 -4.52
C ALA A 5 1.19 11.02 -4.64
N MET A 6 0.79 11.64 -3.53
CA MET A 6 0.33 13.03 -3.52
C MET A 6 1.44 14.02 -3.89
N ALA A 7 2.63 13.87 -3.31
CA ALA A 7 3.78 14.71 -3.64
C ALA A 7 4.14 14.61 -5.14
N LEU A 8 4.09 13.40 -5.70
CA LEU A 8 4.28 13.17 -7.12
C LEU A 8 3.19 13.83 -7.96
N ALA A 9 1.91 13.72 -7.59
CA ALA A 9 0.82 14.36 -8.31
C ALA A 9 1.03 15.88 -8.41
N PHE A 10 1.34 16.55 -7.30
CA PHE A 10 1.64 17.98 -7.32
C PHE A 10 2.92 18.33 -8.10
N SER A 11 3.93 17.45 -8.11
CA SER A 11 5.16 17.69 -8.89
C SER A 11 4.95 17.54 -10.40
N LEU A 12 4.04 16.67 -10.83
CA LEU A 12 3.79 16.34 -12.23
C LEU A 12 2.75 17.27 -12.87
N PHE A 13 1.74 17.66 -12.11
CA PHE A 13 0.65 18.51 -12.58
C PHE A 13 0.82 19.93 -12.03
N THR A 14 1.40 20.81 -12.84
CA THR A 14 1.60 22.22 -12.50
C THR A 14 0.37 23.10 -12.77
N GLY A 15 -0.57 22.61 -13.59
CA GLY A 15 -1.87 23.23 -13.88
C GLY A 15 -2.95 22.87 -12.85
N PRO A 16 -4.22 23.28 -13.08
CA PRO A 16 -5.33 22.90 -12.20
C PRO A 16 -5.49 21.38 -12.11
N VAL A 17 -5.63 20.84 -10.90
CA VAL A 17 -5.63 19.39 -10.66
C VAL A 17 -6.68 18.93 -9.66
N ASN A 18 -7.38 17.84 -10.00
CA ASN A 18 -8.29 17.15 -9.08
C ASN A 18 -7.64 15.82 -8.66
N ILE A 19 -7.29 15.70 -7.38
CA ILE A 19 -6.69 14.51 -6.80
C ILE A 19 -7.79 13.71 -6.11
N VAL A 20 -7.99 12.47 -6.55
CA VAL A 20 -8.91 11.52 -5.91
C VAL A 20 -8.09 10.51 -5.12
N THR A 21 -8.43 10.31 -3.85
CA THR A 21 -7.69 9.42 -2.97
C THR A 21 -8.63 8.56 -2.13
N ASP A 22 -8.24 7.33 -1.85
CA ASP A 22 -8.93 6.44 -0.93
C ASP A 22 -8.45 6.53 0.53
N SER A 23 -7.46 7.40 0.77
CA SER A 23 -6.97 7.70 2.10
C SER A 23 -7.77 8.84 2.72
N ALA A 24 -8.58 8.55 3.73
CA ALA A 24 -9.27 9.58 4.52
C ALA A 24 -8.30 10.54 5.24
N TYR A 25 -7.05 10.11 5.43
CA TYR A 25 -6.01 10.91 6.05
C TYR A 25 -5.45 12.00 5.12
N ALA A 26 -5.41 11.74 3.81
CA ALA A 26 -4.76 12.60 2.83
C ALA A 26 -5.36 14.02 2.72
N PRO A 27 -6.69 14.20 2.58
CA PRO A 27 -7.27 15.54 2.49
C PRO A 27 -7.01 16.38 3.74
N ASN A 28 -7.17 15.77 4.93
CA ASN A 28 -6.95 16.44 6.20
C ASN A 28 -5.49 16.87 6.37
N LEU A 29 -4.54 16.01 5.98
CA LEU A 29 -3.14 16.37 6.04
C LEU A 29 -2.81 17.53 5.11
N VAL A 30 -3.28 17.52 3.85
CA VAL A 30 -3.02 18.63 2.93
C VAL A 30 -3.61 19.92 3.45
N PHE A 31 -4.83 19.89 3.99
CA PHE A 31 -5.42 21.05 4.63
C PHE A 31 -4.56 21.58 5.79
N CYS A 32 -3.98 20.70 6.60
CA CYS A 32 -3.04 21.10 7.65
C CYS A 32 -1.75 21.69 7.07
N LEU A 33 -1.17 21.07 6.03
CA LEU A 33 0.08 21.51 5.41
C LEU A 33 -0.04 22.84 4.67
N ASP A 34 -1.18 23.08 4.03
CA ASP A 34 -1.51 24.35 3.36
C ASP A 34 -1.41 25.53 4.33
N LYS A 35 -1.75 25.31 5.60
CA LYS A 35 -1.70 26.32 6.67
C LYS A 35 -0.49 26.19 7.59
N ALA A 36 0.36 25.19 7.38
CA ALA A 36 1.49 24.94 8.25
C ALA A 36 2.64 25.88 7.93
N ILE A 37 3.36 26.28 8.97
CA ILE A 37 4.69 26.88 8.83
C ILE A 37 5.70 25.74 9.00
N ALA A 38 6.55 25.55 7.99
CA ALA A 38 7.59 24.52 8.04
C ALA A 38 8.48 24.74 9.28
N SER A 39 8.52 23.75 10.16
CA SER A 39 9.36 23.72 11.36
C SER A 39 10.20 22.45 11.34
N HIS A 40 11.28 22.44 12.12
CA HIS A 40 12.22 21.33 12.15
C HIS A 40 11.56 20.06 12.70
N VAL A 41 11.56 18.97 11.93
CA VAL A 41 11.03 17.66 12.32
C VAL A 41 12.17 16.69 12.63
N SER A 42 12.13 16.04 13.79
CA SER A 42 13.18 15.13 14.28
C SER A 42 13.25 13.77 13.56
N ASN A 43 12.18 13.34 12.90
CA ASN A 43 12.16 12.11 12.11
C ASN A 43 12.55 12.40 10.65
N GLN A 44 13.81 12.16 10.28
CA GLN A 44 14.34 12.50 8.95
C GLN A 44 13.55 11.91 7.77
N VAL A 45 13.12 10.64 7.85
CA VAL A 45 12.45 9.96 6.72
C VAL A 45 11.02 10.46 6.50
N LEU A 46 10.26 10.65 7.58
CA LEU A 46 8.92 11.27 7.49
C LEU A 46 9.03 12.77 7.16
N SER A 47 10.08 13.42 7.64
CA SER A 47 10.38 14.82 7.39
C SER A 47 10.54 15.09 5.90
N GLU A 48 11.34 14.31 5.16
CA GLU A 48 11.56 14.58 3.72
C GLU A 48 10.29 14.55 2.89
N VAL A 49 9.45 13.52 3.03
CA VAL A 49 8.21 13.41 2.23
C VAL A 49 7.23 14.52 2.59
N LEU A 50 7.10 14.84 3.89
CA LEU A 50 6.21 15.90 4.35
C LEU A 50 6.69 17.29 3.94
N LEU A 51 7.99 17.56 4.03
CA LEU A 51 8.60 18.82 3.59
C LEU A 51 8.48 19.00 2.08
N ASN A 52 8.71 17.94 1.30
CA ASN A 52 8.53 18.00 -0.15
C ASN A 52 7.08 18.27 -0.51
N LEU A 53 6.13 17.54 0.10
CA LEU A 53 4.71 17.78 -0.12
C LEU A 53 4.29 19.19 0.29
N TRP A 54 4.78 19.68 1.44
CA TRP A 54 4.57 21.06 1.89
C TRP A 54 5.10 22.06 0.86
N ASN A 55 6.35 21.92 0.41
CA ASN A 55 6.95 22.79 -0.61
C ASN A 55 6.10 22.83 -1.88
N PHE A 56 5.66 21.67 -2.37
CA PHE A 56 4.83 21.60 -3.57
C PHE A 56 3.50 22.31 -3.38
N ILE A 57 2.79 22.06 -2.27
CA ILE A 57 1.53 22.73 -1.96
C ILE A 57 1.72 24.25 -1.91
N GLN A 58 2.73 24.73 -1.17
CA GLN A 58 2.98 26.16 -1.01
C GLN A 58 3.40 26.84 -2.32
N SER A 59 4.06 26.11 -3.22
CA SER A 59 4.48 26.64 -4.53
C SER A 59 3.40 26.55 -5.61
N HIS A 60 2.31 25.83 -5.36
CA HIS A 60 1.29 25.57 -6.37
C HIS A 60 0.29 26.74 -6.44
N MET A 61 0.36 27.48 -7.55
CA MET A 61 -0.45 28.68 -7.75
C MET A 61 -1.80 28.41 -8.41
N GLU A 62 -2.00 27.21 -8.97
CA GLU A 62 -3.20 26.85 -9.70
C GLU A 62 -4.22 26.16 -8.77
N PRO A 63 -5.53 26.24 -9.07
CA PRO A 63 -6.55 25.60 -8.26
C PRO A 63 -6.37 24.09 -8.19
N TYR A 64 -6.44 23.53 -7.00
CA TYR A 64 -6.48 22.09 -6.80
C TYR A 64 -7.64 21.67 -5.90
N PHE A 65 -8.15 20.46 -6.12
CA PHE A 65 -9.18 19.85 -5.28
C PHE A 65 -8.74 18.45 -4.87
N ILE A 66 -8.98 18.09 -3.61
CA ILE A 66 -8.69 16.75 -3.10
C ILE A 66 -9.98 16.11 -2.62
N LEU A 67 -10.39 15.04 -3.31
CA LEU A 67 -11.57 14.27 -2.99
C LEU A 67 -11.16 12.94 -2.35
N HIS A 68 -11.74 12.63 -1.19
CA HIS A 68 -11.65 11.29 -0.62
C HIS A 68 -12.81 10.40 -1.08
N LEU A 69 -12.49 9.23 -1.66
CA LEU A 69 -13.43 8.18 -2.06
C LEU A 69 -13.01 6.84 -1.46
N ARG A 70 -13.86 6.19 -0.67
CA ARG A 70 -13.50 4.90 -0.06
C ARG A 70 -13.25 3.84 -1.14
N SER A 71 -12.19 3.03 -0.98
CA SER A 71 -11.79 1.99 -1.95
C SER A 71 -12.88 0.93 -2.19
N HIS A 72 -13.74 0.70 -1.19
CA HIS A 72 -14.87 -0.23 -1.26
C HIS A 72 -16.22 0.49 -1.41
N THR A 73 -16.29 1.42 -2.36
CA THR A 73 -17.56 2.03 -2.75
C THR A 73 -18.23 1.18 -3.83
N ASN A 74 -19.56 1.03 -3.76
CA ASN A 74 -20.36 0.43 -4.83
C ASN A 74 -20.62 1.43 -5.98
N LEU A 75 -19.77 2.45 -6.11
CA LEU A 75 -19.91 3.46 -7.14
C LEU A 75 -19.41 2.87 -8.47
N PRO A 76 -20.26 2.73 -9.50
CA PRO A 76 -19.77 2.30 -10.80
C PRO A 76 -18.96 3.41 -11.48
N GLY A 77 -18.03 3.03 -12.36
CA GLY A 77 -17.37 3.95 -13.30
C GLY A 77 -15.90 4.24 -13.03
N PHE A 78 -15.43 5.34 -13.63
CA PHE A 78 -14.01 5.68 -13.77
C PHE A 78 -13.25 5.86 -12.44
N PHE A 79 -13.95 6.18 -11.35
CA PHE A 79 -13.31 6.34 -10.04
C PHE A 79 -12.81 5.01 -9.45
N VAL A 80 -13.58 3.93 -9.58
CA VAL A 80 -13.20 2.59 -9.08
C VAL A 80 -12.08 2.01 -9.95
N GLU A 81 -12.21 2.15 -11.27
CA GLU A 81 -11.18 1.71 -12.22
C GLU A 81 -9.87 2.46 -12.00
N GLY A 82 -9.92 3.80 -11.89
CA GLY A 82 -8.74 4.63 -11.63
C GLY A 82 -8.07 4.30 -10.31
N ASN A 83 -8.83 4.03 -9.24
CA ASN A 83 -8.26 3.63 -7.96
C ASN A 83 -7.60 2.24 -8.04
N ALA A 84 -8.21 1.28 -8.73
CA ALA A 84 -7.63 -0.05 -8.93
C ALA A 84 -6.31 0.01 -9.72
N VAL A 85 -6.25 0.84 -10.76
CA VAL A 85 -5.01 1.09 -11.52
C VAL A 85 -3.95 1.73 -10.63
N ALA A 86 -4.32 2.75 -9.83
CA ALA A 86 -3.39 3.40 -8.91
C ALA A 86 -2.83 2.43 -7.85
N ASP A 87 -3.68 1.60 -7.25
CA ASP A 87 -3.27 0.59 -6.26
C ASP A 87 -2.40 -0.51 -6.88
N GLY A 88 -2.68 -0.92 -8.14
CA GLY A 88 -1.85 -1.84 -8.90
C GLY A 88 -0.44 -1.29 -9.17
N LEU A 89 -0.35 -0.04 -9.61
CA LEU A 89 0.94 0.63 -9.86
C LEU A 89 1.74 0.83 -8.57
N VAL A 90 1.05 1.21 -7.49
CA VAL A 90 1.66 1.37 -6.17
C VAL A 90 2.22 0.05 -5.65
N SER A 91 1.48 -1.05 -5.81
CA SER A 91 1.94 -2.40 -5.45
C SER A 91 3.23 -2.77 -6.20
N ALA A 92 3.30 -2.49 -7.50
CA ALA A 92 4.49 -2.73 -8.32
C ALA A 92 5.70 -1.87 -7.93
N VAL A 93 5.50 -0.59 -7.59
CA VAL A 93 6.58 0.31 -7.17
C VAL A 93 7.08 0.00 -5.76
N ALA A 94 6.18 -0.40 -4.84
CA ALA A 94 6.53 -0.71 -3.46
C ALA A 94 7.19 -2.09 -3.29
N LEU A 95 6.79 -3.07 -4.10
CA LEU A 95 7.23 -4.47 -3.97
C LEU A 95 8.27 -4.89 -5.02
N GLY A 96 8.58 -4.03 -5.99
CA GLY A 96 9.39 -4.40 -7.16
C GLY A 96 8.57 -5.23 -8.17
N PRO A 97 9.21 -5.87 -9.17
CA PRO A 97 8.50 -6.78 -10.06
C PRO A 97 7.74 -7.79 -9.22
N ILE A 98 6.45 -7.98 -9.56
CA ILE A 98 5.55 -8.88 -8.84
C ILE A 98 6.29 -10.21 -8.65
N PRO A 99 6.61 -10.61 -7.40
CA PRO A 99 7.33 -11.85 -7.16
C PRO A 99 6.54 -12.97 -7.81
N ASN A 100 7.22 -13.97 -8.35
CA ASN A 100 6.48 -15.11 -8.89
C ASN A 100 5.61 -15.73 -7.78
N LEU A 101 4.57 -16.45 -8.16
CA LEU A 101 3.56 -16.96 -7.23
C LEU A 101 4.16 -17.75 -6.04
N LYS A 102 5.34 -18.36 -6.24
CA LYS A 102 6.09 -19.07 -5.20
C LYS A 102 6.77 -18.13 -4.21
N GLU A 103 7.42 -17.08 -4.69
CA GLU A 103 8.03 -16.05 -3.84
C GLU A 103 6.97 -15.33 -3.00
N GLN A 104 5.80 -15.03 -3.57
CA GLN A 104 4.68 -14.49 -2.81
C GLN A 104 4.22 -15.45 -1.70
N ALA A 105 4.15 -16.74 -1.99
CA ALA A 105 3.81 -17.75 -1.00
C ALA A 105 4.86 -17.87 0.11
N VAL A 106 6.16 -17.74 -0.22
CA VAL A 106 7.25 -17.70 0.77
C VAL A 106 7.11 -16.49 1.69
N LEU A 107 6.93 -15.28 1.12
CA LEU A 107 6.76 -14.04 1.90
C LEU A 107 5.49 -14.10 2.76
N SER A 108 4.39 -14.60 2.21
CA SER A 108 3.14 -14.76 2.95
C SER A 108 3.28 -15.78 4.08
N HIS A 109 3.99 -16.90 3.86
CA HIS A 109 4.29 -17.85 4.93
C HIS A 109 5.20 -17.25 6.00
N GLN A 110 6.23 -16.49 5.64
CA GLN A 110 7.10 -15.82 6.61
C GLN A 110 6.35 -14.82 7.49
N PHE A 111 5.31 -14.18 6.96
CA PHE A 111 4.53 -13.19 7.70
C PHE A 111 3.42 -13.82 8.56
N PHE A 112 2.68 -14.80 8.01
CA PHE A 112 1.49 -15.38 8.66
C PHE A 112 1.70 -16.79 9.23
N HIS A 113 2.85 -17.43 8.95
CA HIS A 113 3.15 -18.83 9.29
C HIS A 113 2.05 -19.83 8.90
N GLN A 114 1.35 -19.56 7.80
CA GLN A 114 0.23 -20.37 7.36
C GLN A 114 0.63 -21.77 6.88
N GLY A 115 -0.20 -22.78 7.18
CA GLY A 115 0.08 -24.18 6.85
C GLY A 115 0.01 -24.53 5.36
N HIS A 116 0.54 -25.71 4.98
CA HIS A 116 0.67 -26.11 3.57
C HIS A 116 -0.67 -26.16 2.82
N LYS A 117 -1.78 -26.52 3.49
CA LYS A 117 -3.11 -26.52 2.87
C LYS A 117 -3.54 -25.12 2.45
N ALA A 118 -3.33 -24.12 3.32
CA ALA A 118 -3.67 -22.73 3.04
C ALA A 118 -2.81 -22.17 1.90
N LEU A 119 -1.50 -22.44 1.91
CA LEU A 119 -0.59 -22.02 0.82
C LEU A 119 -0.98 -22.61 -0.53
N ARG A 120 -1.37 -23.89 -0.58
CA ARG A 120 -1.83 -24.53 -1.82
C ARG A 120 -3.11 -23.91 -2.35
N GLN A 121 -4.06 -23.59 -1.47
CA GLN A 121 -5.33 -23.00 -1.90
C GLN A 121 -5.15 -21.54 -2.34
N GLN A 122 -4.39 -20.75 -1.60
CA GLN A 122 -4.19 -19.32 -1.88
C GLN A 122 -3.29 -19.08 -3.10
N PHE A 123 -2.21 -19.85 -3.24
CA PHE A 123 -1.18 -19.63 -4.27
C PHE A 123 -1.13 -20.75 -5.30
N GLN A 124 -2.13 -21.64 -5.35
CA GLN A 124 -2.25 -22.72 -6.35
C GLN A 124 -0.98 -23.60 -6.48
N LEU A 125 -0.23 -23.73 -5.38
CA LEU A 125 1.02 -24.48 -5.36
C LEU A 125 0.79 -26.00 -5.38
N SER A 126 1.77 -26.73 -5.91
CA SER A 126 1.81 -28.18 -5.74
C SER A 126 2.04 -28.57 -4.27
N HIS A 127 1.72 -29.81 -3.94
CA HIS A 127 1.93 -30.33 -2.60
C HIS A 127 3.41 -30.32 -2.18
N ALA A 128 4.32 -30.60 -3.12
CA ALA A 128 5.75 -30.60 -2.85
C ALA A 128 6.27 -29.18 -2.53
N GLU A 129 5.85 -28.19 -3.32
CA GLU A 129 6.27 -26.80 -3.16
C GLU A 129 5.79 -26.21 -1.83
N ALA A 130 4.52 -26.39 -1.49
CA ALA A 130 3.99 -25.87 -0.23
C ALA A 130 4.71 -26.50 0.99
N ARG A 131 5.04 -27.81 0.93
CA ARG A 131 5.83 -28.45 1.99
C ARG A 131 7.27 -27.95 2.04
N SER A 132 7.88 -27.66 0.89
CA SER A 132 9.22 -27.07 0.85
C SER A 132 9.26 -25.71 1.56
N ILE A 133 8.24 -24.87 1.37
CA ILE A 133 8.17 -23.54 2.03
C ILE A 133 8.15 -23.69 3.57
N LEU A 134 7.33 -24.59 4.10
CA LEU A 134 7.30 -24.89 5.53
C LEU A 134 8.60 -25.50 6.03
N ALA A 135 9.17 -26.43 5.26
CA ALA A 135 10.43 -27.08 5.58
C ALA A 135 11.61 -26.10 5.56
N SER A 136 11.52 -24.97 4.87
CA SER A 136 12.54 -23.92 4.87
C SER A 136 12.35 -22.87 5.97
N CYS A 137 11.25 -22.91 6.72
CA CYS A 137 10.97 -21.95 7.80
C CYS A 137 11.57 -22.44 9.13
N PRO A 138 12.58 -21.75 9.70
CA PRO A 138 13.25 -22.19 10.93
C PRO A 138 12.29 -22.24 12.14
N ASP A 139 11.29 -21.35 12.19
CA ASP A 139 10.31 -21.30 13.27
C ASP A 139 9.28 -22.44 13.21
N CYS A 140 9.04 -22.97 12.00
CA CYS A 140 8.11 -24.07 11.76
C CYS A 140 8.80 -25.46 11.72
N GLN A 141 10.13 -25.51 11.71
CA GLN A 141 10.91 -26.75 11.55
C GLN A 141 10.90 -27.70 12.77
N GLY A 142 10.20 -27.38 13.85
CA GLY A 142 10.16 -28.24 15.05
C GLY A 142 8.82 -28.31 15.77
N ASN A 143 7.81 -27.55 15.33
CA ASN A 143 6.56 -27.42 16.06
C ASN A 143 5.37 -27.92 15.24
N TYR A 144 4.65 -28.85 15.85
CA TYR A 144 3.31 -29.30 15.50
C TYR A 144 2.48 -28.18 14.86
N VAL A 145 1.97 -28.41 13.65
CA VAL A 145 1.04 -27.49 12.98
C VAL A 145 -0.15 -27.29 13.92
N PRO A 146 -0.37 -26.11 14.50
CA PRO A 146 -1.62 -25.86 15.20
C PRO A 146 -2.69 -25.93 14.11
N SER A 147 -3.61 -26.88 14.25
CA SER A 147 -4.83 -26.90 13.45
C SER A 147 -5.64 -25.69 13.88
N PHE A 148 -5.40 -24.53 13.26
CA PHE A 148 -6.31 -23.40 13.34
C PHE A 148 -7.60 -23.83 12.63
N TYR A 149 -8.54 -24.37 13.39
CA TYR A 149 -9.94 -24.30 13.02
C TYR A 149 -10.23 -22.82 12.88
N GLY A 150 -10.50 -22.38 11.65
CA GLY A 150 -10.72 -20.97 11.36
C GLY A 150 -11.79 -20.41 12.28
N THR A 151 -11.38 -19.61 13.27
CA THR A 151 -12.28 -18.71 13.96
C THR A 151 -12.38 -17.47 13.08
N ASN A 152 -13.34 -17.50 12.16
CA ASN A 152 -13.90 -16.26 11.62
C ASN A 152 -14.71 -15.57 12.76
N PRO A 153 -14.79 -14.22 12.81
CA PRO A 153 -15.61 -13.51 13.80
C PRO A 153 -17.08 -13.90 13.78
#